data_AF-A0A5N5E4G6-F1
#
_entry.id   AF-A0A5N5E4G6-F1
#
_cell.length_a   1.000
_cell.length_b   1.000
_cell.length_c   1.000
_cell.angle_alpha   90.00
_cell.angle_beta   90.00
_cell.angle_gamma   90.00
#
_symmetry.space_group_name_H-M   'P 1'
#
loop_
_entity.id
_entity.type
_entity.pdbx_description
1 polymer ?
#
loop_
_entity_poly.entity_id
_entity_poly.type
_entity_poly.pdbx_seq_one_letter_code
_entity_poly.pdbx_strand_id
1 'polypeptide(L)'
;MKWGVELAVGNKRSIAAIAKPDSEPVILERESVLHHAPDGTVQLGETALGSTGLRGFLDRVGTDDTDNFSEHMTRGEELVATAMYCLVKEVRTLTDQNLNISAVIPAGWSNDSVDALRGALDSMDLDGVELIPEEKASAAWLADPDADDSAARGAAASAAPYSITSTCSEPEPTDLAEPEDT
;
A
#
# COMPACT_ATOMS: atom_id res chain seq x y z
N MET A 1 20.68 -4.58 -1.10
CA MET A 1 19.64 -4.10 -2.04
C MET A 1 18.39 -3.84 -1.23
N LYS A 2 17.53 -2.90 -1.64
CA LYS A 2 16.26 -2.64 -0.94
C LYS A 2 15.12 -3.33 -1.67
N TRP A 3 14.13 -3.83 -0.92
CA TRP A 3 12.88 -4.31 -1.52
C TRP A 3 11.85 -3.18 -1.51
N GLY A 4 11.04 -3.11 -2.56
CA GLY A 4 9.90 -2.19 -2.61
C GLY A 4 8.68 -2.84 -2.00
N VAL A 5 7.91 -2.09 -1.21
CA VAL A 5 6.63 -2.55 -0.66
C VAL A 5 5.61 -1.44 -0.85
N GLU A 6 4.48 -1.75 -1.45
CA GLU A 6 3.35 -0.82 -1.50
C GLU A 6 2.15 -1.42 -0.78
N LEU A 7 1.54 -0.60 0.05
CA LEU A 7 0.41 -0.96 0.90
C LEU A 7 -0.87 -0.36 0.33
N ALA A 8 -1.94 -1.13 0.33
CA ALA A 8 -3.29 -0.64 0.04
C ALA A 8 -4.26 -1.19 1.09
N VAL A 9 -5.02 -0.30 1.74
CA VAL A 9 -6.00 -0.67 2.76
C VAL A 9 -7.40 -0.31 2.27
N GLY A 10 -8.27 -1.31 2.16
CA GLY A 10 -9.68 -1.15 1.86
C GLY A 10 -10.58 -1.54 3.04
N ASN A 11 -11.89 -1.39 2.89
CA ASN A 11 -12.86 -1.84 3.90
C ASN A 11 -12.99 -3.37 4.02
N LYS A 12 -12.64 -4.10 2.95
CA LYS A 12 -12.78 -5.56 2.88
C LYS A 12 -11.44 -6.28 2.90
N ARG A 13 -10.46 -5.74 2.18
CA ARG A 13 -9.13 -6.33 2.00
C ARG A 13 -8.05 -5.29 2.20
N SER A 14 -6.94 -5.76 2.75
CA SER A 14 -5.69 -5.02 2.94
C SER A 14 -4.58 -5.80 2.29
N ILE A 15 -3.76 -5.13 1.49
CA ILE A 15 -2.78 -5.73 0.58
C ILE A 15 -1.41 -5.13 0.83
N ALA A 16 -0.37 -5.96 0.78
CA ALA A 16 1.01 -5.55 0.57
C ALA A 16 1.55 -6.21 -0.71
N ALA A 17 1.97 -5.41 -1.69
CA ALA A 17 2.71 -5.89 -2.84
C ALA A 17 4.20 -5.75 -2.58
N ILE A 18 4.95 -6.83 -2.72
CA ILE A 18 6.38 -6.90 -2.38
C ILE A 18 7.17 -7.10 -3.66
N ALA A 19 7.88 -6.06 -4.08
CA ALA A 19 8.79 -6.09 -5.22
C ALA A 19 10.20 -6.48 -4.76
N LYS A 20 10.68 -7.62 -5.27
CA LYS A 20 12.03 -8.13 -5.06
C LYS A 20 12.86 -7.91 -6.33
N PRO A 21 14.15 -7.58 -6.22
CA PRO A 21 15.04 -7.56 -7.38
C PRO A 21 15.03 -8.91 -8.10
N ASP A 22 14.97 -8.88 -9.43
CA ASP A 22 15.09 -10.05 -10.32
C ASP A 22 14.09 -11.18 -10.03
N SER A 23 12.89 -10.86 -9.54
CA SER A 23 11.85 -11.84 -9.21
C SER A 23 10.46 -11.27 -9.40
N GLU A 24 9.49 -12.16 -9.61
CA GLU A 24 8.09 -11.79 -9.65
C GLU A 24 7.63 -11.22 -8.29
N PRO A 25 6.80 -10.16 -8.28
CA PRO A 25 6.23 -9.60 -7.06
C PRO A 25 5.43 -10.64 -6.27
N VAL A 26 5.49 -10.52 -4.94
CA VAL A 26 4.69 -11.35 -4.03
C VAL A 26 3.56 -10.50 -3.47
N ILE A 27 2.33 -11.02 -3.54
CA ILE A 27 1.15 -10.34 -3.02
C ILE A 27 0.74 -10.98 -1.71
N LEU A 28 0.65 -10.15 -0.67
CA LEU A 28 0.13 -10.51 0.62
C LEU A 28 -1.24 -9.87 0.79
N GLU A 29 -2.27 -10.68 1.01
CA GLU A 29 -3.64 -10.20 1.17
C GLU A 29 -4.24 -10.66 2.49
N ARG A 30 -4.92 -9.75 3.18
CA ARG A 30 -5.63 -9.99 4.45
C ARG A 30 -7.03 -9.41 4.41
N GLU A 31 -7.96 -10.03 5.14
CA GLU A 31 -9.26 -9.40 5.42
C GLU A 31 -9.02 -8.12 6.25
N SER A 32 -9.74 -7.04 5.93
CA SER A 32 -9.66 -5.78 6.66
C SER A 32 -10.45 -5.85 7.96
N VAL A 33 -9.92 -6.64 8.88
CA VAL A 33 -10.46 -6.84 10.22
C VAL A 33 -9.32 -6.77 11.21
N LEU A 34 -9.43 -5.87 12.19
CA LEU A 34 -8.46 -5.77 13.27
C LEU A 34 -8.99 -6.48 14.51
N HIS A 35 -8.17 -7.38 15.04
CA HIS A 35 -8.45 -8.11 16.27
C HIS A 35 -7.38 -7.77 17.31
N HIS A 36 -7.82 -7.51 18.54
CA HIS A 36 -6.92 -7.49 19.69
C HIS A 36 -6.66 -8.93 20.13
N ALA A 37 -5.39 -9.30 20.15
CA ALA A 37 -4.94 -10.57 20.69
C ALA A 37 -4.84 -10.50 22.22
N PRO A 38 -4.96 -11.63 22.93
CA PRO A 38 -4.86 -11.67 24.40
C PRO A 38 -3.53 -11.16 24.96
N ASP A 39 -2.46 -11.17 24.16
CA ASP A 39 -1.14 -10.66 24.52
C ASP A 39 -1.03 -9.13 24.39
N GLY A 40 -2.12 -8.45 24.07
CA GLY A 40 -2.19 -7.00 23.87
C GLY A 40 -1.75 -6.54 22.48
N THR A 41 -1.33 -7.46 21.60
CA THR A 41 -1.02 -7.11 20.21
C THR A 41 -2.28 -6.99 19.36
N VAL A 42 -2.13 -6.36 18.19
CA VAL A 42 -3.17 -6.29 17.18
C VAL A 42 -2.78 -7.16 15.98
N GLN A 43 -3.78 -7.82 15.41
CA GLN A 43 -3.64 -8.68 14.24
C GLN A 43 -4.65 -8.28 13.17
N LEU A 44 -4.24 -8.42 11.90
CA LEU A 44 -5.03 -8.13 10.72
C LEU A 44 -5.44 -9.41 10.00
N GLY A 45 -6.73 -9.52 9.70
CA GLY A 45 -7.32 -10.68 9.02
C GLY A 45 -7.90 -11.70 9.99
N GLU A 46 -7.95 -12.96 9.58
CA GLU A 46 -8.51 -14.02 10.42
C GLU A 46 -7.54 -14.38 11.56
N THR A 47 -7.90 -14.05 12.81
CA THR A 47 -7.92 -14.97 13.98
C THR A 47 -8.16 -14.22 15.30
N ALA A 48 -9.28 -14.53 15.96
CA ALA A 48 -9.34 -15.09 17.33
C ALA A 48 -10.80 -15.48 17.61
N LEU A 49 -11.05 -16.75 17.94
CA LEU A 49 -12.37 -17.22 18.38
C LEU A 49 -12.82 -16.35 19.56
N GLY A 50 -13.88 -15.55 19.36
CA GLY A 50 -14.53 -14.77 20.43
C GLY A 50 -14.44 -13.24 20.32
N SER A 51 -13.88 -12.65 19.25
CA SER A 51 -13.93 -11.20 19.01
C SER A 51 -14.59 -10.87 17.68
N THR A 52 -15.56 -9.94 17.67
CA THR A 52 -16.24 -9.47 16.45
C THR A 52 -15.27 -8.78 15.48
N GLY A 53 -14.13 -8.26 15.97
CA GLY A 53 -13.15 -7.52 15.19
C GLY A 53 -13.65 -6.14 14.74
N LEU A 54 -12.73 -5.20 14.53
CA LEU A 54 -13.06 -3.88 13.98
C LEU A 54 -13.02 -3.97 12.44
N ARG A 55 -14.02 -3.36 11.77
CA ARG A 55 -14.21 -3.32 10.30
C ARG A 55 -14.63 -1.93 9.85
N GLY A 56 -14.68 -1.73 8.52
CA GLY A 56 -15.18 -0.48 7.92
C GLY A 56 -14.21 0.68 8.12
N PHE A 57 -12.92 0.44 7.89
CA PHE A 57 -11.84 1.39 8.19
C PHE A 57 -12.01 2.70 7.43
N LEU A 58 -12.21 2.62 6.10
CA LEU A 58 -12.33 3.79 5.24
C LEU A 58 -13.66 4.53 5.46
N ASP A 59 -14.72 3.80 5.81
CA ASP A 59 -16.05 4.40 6.07
C ASP A 59 -16.06 5.33 7.30
N ARG A 60 -15.02 5.26 8.14
CA ARG A 60 -14.84 6.05 9.36
C ARG A 60 -13.84 7.20 9.20
N VAL A 61 -13.26 7.36 8.03
CA VAL A 61 -12.26 8.40 7.78
C VAL A 61 -12.97 9.74 7.60
N GLY A 62 -12.46 10.77 8.25
CA GLY A 62 -13.07 12.11 8.20
C GLY A 62 -14.48 12.19 8.79
N THR A 63 -14.95 11.15 9.48
CA THR A 63 -16.24 11.19 10.19
C THR A 63 -16.04 11.86 11.55
N ASP A 64 -16.46 13.12 11.65
CA ASP A 64 -16.48 13.91 12.89
C ASP A 64 -17.73 13.61 13.75
N ASP A 65 -18.30 12.41 13.62
CA ASP A 65 -19.60 12.03 14.19
C ASP A 65 -19.50 11.78 15.71
N THR A 66 -18.96 12.78 16.41
CA THR A 66 -18.73 12.90 17.84
C THR A 66 -20.00 12.72 18.68
N ASP A 67 -21.17 12.85 18.06
CA ASP A 67 -22.47 12.61 18.69
C ASP A 67 -22.83 11.11 18.79
N ASN A 68 -22.27 10.24 17.93
CA ASN A 68 -22.51 8.78 17.95
C ASN A 68 -21.24 7.94 18.15
N PHE A 69 -20.06 8.53 18.00
CA PHE A 69 -18.79 7.89 18.30
C PHE A 69 -18.46 8.08 19.78
N SER A 70 -18.55 6.99 20.55
CA SER A 70 -18.04 7.00 21.92
C SER A 70 -16.57 7.43 21.93
N GLU A 71 -16.11 8.09 23.01
CA GLU A 71 -14.70 8.43 23.27
C GLU A 71 -13.72 7.23 23.20
N HIS A 72 -14.25 6.01 23.09
CA HIS A 72 -13.52 4.76 22.95
C HIS A 72 -13.49 4.18 21.51
N MET A 73 -14.03 4.90 20.52
CA MET A 73 -13.98 4.45 19.13
C MET A 73 -12.71 4.94 18.43
N THR A 74 -11.91 3.99 17.96
CA THR A 74 -10.74 4.23 17.13
C THR A 74 -11.13 4.92 15.82
N ARG A 75 -10.44 6.01 15.49
CA ARG A 75 -10.67 6.79 14.26
C ARG A 75 -10.38 5.95 13.01
N GLY A 76 -11.02 6.27 11.89
CA GLY A 76 -10.78 5.58 10.62
C GLY A 76 -9.31 5.60 10.21
N GLU A 77 -8.66 6.76 10.36
CA GLU A 77 -7.24 6.95 10.04
C GLU A 77 -6.32 6.07 10.91
N GLU A 78 -6.64 5.92 12.19
CA GLU A 78 -5.91 5.04 13.12
C GLU A 78 -6.11 3.56 12.76
N LEU A 79 -7.30 3.16 12.32
CA LEU A 79 -7.55 1.79 11.85
C LEU A 79 -6.76 1.49 10.57
N VAL A 80 -6.69 2.44 9.64
CA VAL A 80 -5.89 2.32 8.42
C VAL A 80 -4.40 2.22 8.76
N ALA A 81 -3.88 3.09 9.63
CA ALA A 81 -2.49 3.01 10.10
C ALA A 81 -2.19 1.66 10.78
N THR A 82 -3.10 1.18 11.62
CA THR A 82 -2.94 -0.09 12.33
C THR A 82 -2.93 -1.29 11.36
N ALA A 83 -3.75 -1.26 10.31
CA ALA A 83 -3.73 -2.28 9.27
C ALA A 83 -2.39 -2.25 8.50
N MET A 84 -1.90 -1.06 8.13
CA MET A 84 -0.57 -0.90 7.51
C MET A 84 0.54 -1.43 8.42
N TYR A 85 0.50 -1.13 9.72
CA TYR A 85 1.43 -1.67 10.71
C TYR A 85 1.44 -3.20 10.72
N CYS A 86 0.27 -3.84 10.72
CA CYS A 86 0.17 -5.30 10.68
C CYS A 86 0.79 -5.87 9.41
N LEU A 87 0.52 -5.27 8.25
CA LEU A 87 1.12 -5.68 6.97
C LEU A 87 2.64 -5.50 6.99
N VAL A 88 3.17 -4.37 7.45
CA VAL A 88 4.61 -4.11 7.52
C VAL A 88 5.30 -5.09 8.47
N LYS A 89 4.70 -5.33 9.64
CA LYS A 89 5.20 -6.30 10.61
C LYS A 89 5.30 -7.69 9.97
N GLU A 90 4.31 -8.09 9.20
CA GLU A 90 4.33 -9.36 8.50
C GLU A 90 5.36 -9.41 7.37
N VAL A 91 5.45 -8.39 6.52
CA VAL A 91 6.46 -8.32 5.46
C VAL A 91 7.89 -8.41 6.04
N ARG A 92 8.13 -7.77 7.19
CA ARG A 92 9.42 -7.86 7.92
C ARG A 92 9.73 -9.28 8.43
N THR A 93 8.74 -10.18 8.56
CA THR A 93 9.01 -11.60 8.87
C THR A 93 9.51 -12.39 7.67
N LEU A 94 9.28 -11.88 6.45
CA LEU A 94 9.67 -12.54 5.21
C LEU A 94 11.10 -12.18 4.78
N THR A 95 11.71 -11.15 5.36
CA THR A 95 13.03 -10.65 4.95
C THR A 95 13.71 -9.79 6.01
N ASP A 96 15.04 -9.93 6.09
CA ASP A 96 15.91 -9.04 6.87
C ASP A 96 16.43 -7.85 6.03
N GLN A 97 15.99 -7.71 4.78
CA GLN A 97 16.42 -6.62 3.90
C GLN A 97 15.75 -5.29 4.28
N ASN A 98 16.45 -4.19 4.01
CA ASN A 98 15.87 -2.86 4.13
C ASN A 98 14.69 -2.70 3.15
N LEU A 99 13.55 -2.25 3.65
CA LEU A 99 12.34 -2.01 2.87
C LEU A 99 12.22 -0.54 2.51
N ASN A 100 11.76 -0.26 1.30
CA ASN A 100 11.20 1.04 0.94
C ASN A 100 9.68 0.90 0.85
N ILE A 101 8.95 1.59 1.71
CA ILE A 101 7.53 1.35 1.92
C ILE A 101 6.74 2.57 1.48
N SER A 102 5.78 2.36 0.58
CA SER A 102 4.76 3.34 0.20
C SER A 102 3.36 2.82 0.53
N ALA A 103 2.39 3.72 0.58
CA ALA A 103 1.00 3.39 0.83
C ALA A 103 0.06 4.25 -0.01
N VAL A 104 -0.95 3.62 -0.61
CA VAL A 104 -1.95 4.28 -1.43
C VAL A 104 -3.00 4.96 -0.54
N ILE A 105 -3.28 6.23 -0.84
CA ILE A 105 -4.35 7.02 -0.23
C ILE A 105 -5.55 7.05 -1.18
N PRO A 106 -6.73 6.54 -0.75
CA PRO A 106 -7.93 6.58 -1.58
C PRO A 106 -8.33 8.00 -2.00
N ALA A 107 -8.94 8.11 -3.18
CA ALA A 107 -9.47 9.38 -3.65
C ALA A 107 -10.53 9.96 -2.69
N GLY A 108 -10.59 11.29 -2.59
CA GLY A 108 -11.61 12.00 -1.81
C GLY A 108 -11.31 12.22 -0.33
N TRP A 109 -10.16 11.75 0.18
CA TRP A 109 -9.70 12.10 1.52
C TRP A 109 -9.36 13.58 1.62
N SER A 110 -9.77 14.22 2.73
CA SER A 110 -9.37 15.59 3.04
C SER A 110 -7.90 15.64 3.46
N ASN A 111 -7.27 16.82 3.37
CA ASN A 111 -5.92 17.01 3.89
C ASN A 111 -5.84 16.69 5.40
N ASP A 112 -6.87 17.05 6.16
CA ASP A 112 -6.92 16.76 7.61
C ASP A 112 -6.93 15.25 7.90
N SER A 113 -7.62 14.44 7.11
CA SER A 113 -7.58 12.97 7.23
C SER A 113 -6.22 12.39 6.82
N VAL A 114 -5.57 12.96 5.79
CA VAL A 114 -4.21 12.54 5.42
C VAL A 114 -3.20 12.89 6.52
N ASP A 115 -3.31 14.07 7.12
CA ASP A 115 -2.45 14.50 8.23
C ASP A 115 -2.70 13.65 9.49
N ALA A 116 -3.95 13.30 9.78
CA ALA A 116 -4.30 12.41 10.87
C ALA A 116 -3.74 10.99 10.66
N LEU A 117 -3.81 10.45 9.44
CA LEU A 117 -3.16 9.19 9.09
C LEU A 117 -1.65 9.27 9.27
N ARG A 118 -1.02 10.37 8.85
CA ARG A 118 0.42 10.58 9.03
C ARG A 118 0.82 10.58 10.49
N GLY A 119 0.09 11.31 11.34
CA GLY A 119 0.31 11.31 12.79
C GLY A 119 0.11 9.93 13.43
N ALA A 120 -0.86 9.14 12.95
CA ALA A 120 -1.07 7.77 13.43
C ALA A 120 0.08 6.84 13.01
N LEU A 121 0.59 6.93 11.78
CA LEU A 121 1.76 6.17 11.32
C LEU A 121 3.02 6.53 12.11
N ASP A 122 3.27 7.82 12.33
CA ASP A 122 4.40 8.30 13.12
C ASP A 122 4.36 7.72 14.55
N SER A 123 3.17 7.63 15.16
CA SER A 123 3.00 7.05 16.50
C SER A 123 3.29 5.55 16.58
N MET A 124 3.33 4.86 15.43
CA MET A 124 3.59 3.43 15.29
C MET A 124 4.99 3.12 14.73
N ASP A 125 5.90 4.12 14.72
CA ASP A 125 7.24 4.03 14.11
C ASP A 125 7.19 3.69 12.60
N LEU A 126 6.20 4.24 11.90
CA LEU A 126 6.02 4.12 10.44
C LEU A 126 6.11 5.47 9.72
N ASP A 127 6.83 6.43 10.29
CA ASP A 127 7.09 7.77 9.73
C ASP A 127 7.81 7.73 8.37
N GLY A 128 8.51 6.63 8.09
CA GLY A 128 9.18 6.36 6.81
C GLY A 128 8.27 5.85 5.68
N VAL A 129 6.95 5.70 5.90
CA VAL A 129 6.01 5.28 4.86
C VAL A 129 5.64 6.47 3.96
N GLU A 130 5.89 6.35 2.66
CA GLU A 130 5.50 7.36 1.68
C GLU A 130 4.01 7.25 1.33
N LEU A 131 3.24 8.30 1.53
CA LEU A 131 1.81 8.33 1.16
C LEU A 131 1.63 8.82 -0.28
N ILE A 132 1.01 8.00 -1.12
CA ILE A 132 0.81 8.24 -2.56
C ILE A 132 -0.68 8.33 -2.86
N PRO A 133 -1.18 9.42 -3.47
CA PRO A 133 -2.57 9.49 -3.93
C PRO A 133 -2.93 8.40 -4.96
N GLU A 134 -4.12 7.82 -4.86
CA GLU A 134 -4.63 6.77 -5.76
C GLU A 134 -4.52 7.13 -7.25
N GLU A 135 -4.75 8.39 -7.62
CA GLU A 135 -4.61 8.87 -9.01
C GLU A 135 -3.17 8.71 -9.53
N LYS A 136 -2.16 8.93 -8.66
CA LYS A 136 -0.75 8.75 -9.01
C LYS A 136 -0.38 7.28 -9.09
N ALA A 137 -0.88 6.45 -8.16
CA ALA A 137 -0.67 5.01 -8.19
C ALA A 137 -1.31 4.37 -9.45
N SER A 138 -2.50 4.86 -9.84
CA SER A 138 -3.19 4.43 -11.06
C SER A 138 -2.53 4.92 -12.36
N ALA A 139 -1.83 6.06 -12.34
CA ALA A 139 -1.07 6.54 -13.49
C ALA A 139 0.23 5.77 -13.71
N ALA A 140 0.85 5.26 -12.63
CA ALA A 140 2.01 4.37 -12.72
C ALA A 140 1.67 3.05 -13.45
N TRP A 141 0.40 2.62 -13.42
CA TRP A 141 -0.12 1.45 -14.14
C TRP A 141 -0.16 1.62 -15.67
N LEU A 142 -0.35 2.84 -16.22
CA LEU A 142 -0.41 3.07 -17.67
C LEU A 142 0.95 3.01 -18.39
N ALA A 143 2.05 2.86 -17.66
CA ALA A 143 3.39 2.71 -18.23
C ALA A 143 3.73 1.26 -18.64
N ASP A 144 2.91 0.25 -18.28
CA ASP A 144 3.13 -1.17 -18.62
C ASP A 144 1.80 -1.94 -18.89
N PRO A 145 1.42 -2.17 -20.16
CA PRO A 145 0.08 -2.64 -20.56
C PRO A 145 -0.17 -4.16 -20.52
N ASP A 146 0.81 -5.03 -20.25
CA ASP A 146 0.67 -6.50 -20.39
C ASP A 146 0.29 -7.24 -19.08
N ALA A 147 -0.66 -6.69 -18.34
CA ALA A 147 -0.74 -6.88 -16.90
C ALA A 147 -2.13 -7.26 -16.31
N ASP A 148 -2.42 -8.56 -16.21
CA ASP A 148 -3.66 -9.21 -15.69
C ASP A 148 -4.18 -8.90 -14.25
N ASP A 149 -3.54 -8.06 -13.40
CA ASP A 149 -4.00 -7.88 -12.00
C ASP A 149 -3.80 -6.45 -11.45
N SER A 150 -4.82 -5.60 -11.61
CA SER A 150 -4.73 -4.13 -11.58
C SER A 150 -4.45 -3.52 -10.20
N ALA A 151 -4.96 -4.09 -9.10
CA ALA A 151 -4.75 -3.54 -7.75
C ALA A 151 -3.39 -3.97 -7.15
N ALA A 152 -3.04 -5.24 -7.31
CA ALA A 152 -1.72 -5.78 -6.98
C ALA A 152 -0.61 -5.14 -7.84
N ARG A 153 -0.90 -4.75 -9.09
CA ARG A 153 0.04 -4.02 -9.94
C ARG A 153 0.03 -2.51 -9.79
N GLY A 154 -1.06 -1.86 -9.40
CA GLY A 154 -0.96 -0.45 -8.95
C GLY A 154 0.01 -0.35 -7.77
N ALA A 155 -0.08 -1.33 -6.85
CA ALA A 155 0.83 -1.52 -5.74
C ALA A 155 2.25 -2.04 -6.14
N ALA A 156 2.37 -2.83 -7.21
CA ALA A 156 3.70 -3.21 -7.71
C ALA A 156 4.34 -2.11 -8.58
N ALA A 157 3.55 -1.27 -9.23
CA ALA A 157 3.97 -0.24 -10.19
C ALA A 157 4.52 0.99 -9.49
N SER A 158 3.98 1.42 -8.34
CA SER A 158 4.63 2.50 -7.56
C SER A 158 5.84 1.98 -6.76
N ALA A 159 5.94 0.66 -6.50
CA ALA A 159 7.15 0.02 -5.94
C ALA A 159 8.25 -0.29 -6.99
N ALA A 160 7.91 -0.37 -8.28
CA ALA A 160 8.80 -0.71 -9.40
C ALA A 160 10.08 0.13 -9.58
N PRO A 161 10.13 1.46 -9.32
CA PRO A 161 11.37 2.23 -9.48
C PRO A 161 12.48 1.84 -8.51
N TYR A 162 12.16 1.08 -7.46
CA TYR A 162 13.14 0.57 -6.49
C TYR A 162 13.77 -0.77 -6.90
N SER A 163 13.31 -1.38 -8.00
CA SER A 163 13.81 -2.66 -8.53
C SER A 163 14.89 -2.51 -9.62
N ILE A 164 15.33 -1.28 -9.94
CA ILE A 164 16.29 -1.03 -11.04
C ILE A 164 17.58 -0.34 -10.55
N THR A 165 18.73 -0.97 -10.79
CA THR A 165 20.03 -0.27 -10.87
C THR A 165 20.21 0.30 -12.26
N SER A 166 20.47 1.61 -12.35
CA SER A 166 20.76 2.32 -13.59
C SER A 166 21.88 1.67 -14.40
N THR A 167 21.53 1.18 -15.59
CA THR A 167 22.37 1.10 -16.79
C THR A 167 21.37 1.28 -17.95
N CYS A 168 21.55 1.99 -19.05
CA CYS A 168 22.70 2.56 -19.73
C CYS A 168 22.11 3.45 -20.85
N SER A 169 22.87 4.48 -21.23
CA SER A 169 22.94 5.17 -22.52
C SER A 169 21.92 4.84 -23.62
N GLU A 170 21.31 5.90 -24.15
CA GLU A 170 20.45 5.91 -25.35
C GLU A 170 21.30 5.81 -26.64
N PRO A 171 21.03 4.86 -27.56
CA PRO A 171 21.58 4.87 -28.91
C PRO A 171 20.60 5.47 -29.94
N GLU A 172 21.14 6.20 -30.92
CA GLU A 172 20.41 6.82 -32.04
C GLU A 172 19.65 5.80 -32.93
N PRO A 173 18.48 6.16 -33.49
CA PRO A 173 17.74 5.31 -34.41
C PRO A 173 18.27 5.40 -35.85
N THR A 174 18.56 4.24 -36.44
CA THR A 174 18.92 4.04 -37.86
C THR A 174 17.71 3.50 -38.63
N ASP A 175 17.35 4.24 -39.70
CA ASP A 175 16.94 3.82 -41.06
C ASP A 175 15.85 2.74 -41.29
N LEU A 176 14.97 2.97 -42.29
CA LEU A 176 14.66 1.98 -43.35
C LEU A 176 13.75 2.56 -44.49
N ALA A 177 14.36 2.71 -45.67
CA ALA A 177 13.97 2.25 -47.02
C ALA A 177 12.58 2.52 -47.67
N GLU A 178 12.61 3.33 -48.74
CA GLU A 178 12.21 3.10 -50.18
C GLU A 178 11.01 2.20 -50.60
N PRO A 179 10.28 2.52 -51.71
CA PRO A 179 10.82 2.30 -53.08
C PRO A 179 10.41 3.28 -54.21
N GLU A 180 11.11 3.09 -55.34
CA GLU A 180 11.15 3.78 -56.64
C GLU A 180 9.84 3.79 -57.45
N ASP A 181 9.67 4.80 -58.33
CA ASP A 181 8.95 4.63 -59.60
C ASP A 181 9.62 5.49 -60.72
N THR A 182 9.71 4.92 -61.92
CA THR A 182 10.48 5.39 -63.09
C THR A 182 9.64 6.24 -64.04
#